data_AF-A0A3A8UCU1-F1
#
_entry.id   AF-A0A3A8UCU1-F1
#
_cell.length_a   1.000
_cell.length_b   1.000
_cell.length_c   1.000
_cell.angle_alpha   90.00
_cell.angle_beta   90.00
_cell.angle_gamma   90.00
#
_symmetry.space_group_name_H-M   'P 1'
#
loop_
_entity.id
_entity.type
_entity.pdbx_description
1 polymer ?
#
loop_
_entity_poly.entity_id
_entity_poly.type
_entity_poly.pdbx_seq_one_letter_code
_entity_poly.pdbx_strand_id
1 'polypeptide(L)' 'MLNGNQKVDAIAWEAKKQGVSYGMFSAMLKEDRKQQIYKAYESYLEEKQAAEKRRLKKHKTS' A
#
# COMPACT_ATOMS: atom_id res chain seq x y z
N MET A 1 9.64 6.89 1.38
CA MET A 1 9.36 7.37 0.00
C MET A 1 9.16 6.19 -0.92
N LEU A 2 7.93 6.00 -1.41
CA LEU A 2 7.54 4.88 -2.28
C LEU A 2 8.20 4.95 -3.67
N ASN A 3 8.72 3.82 -4.16
CA ASN A 3 9.20 3.65 -5.53
C ASN A 3 8.05 3.78 -6.56
N GLY A 4 8.40 3.99 -7.84
CA GLY A 4 7.43 4.11 -8.94
C GLY A 4 6.39 2.99 -8.97
N ASN A 5 6.84 1.73 -8.83
CA ASN A 5 5.93 0.58 -8.73
C ASN A 5 5.05 0.62 -7.47
N GLN A 6 5.62 0.97 -6.33
CA GLN A 6 4.87 1.04 -5.07
C GLN A 6 3.79 2.14 -5.08
N LYS A 7 3.99 3.23 -5.84
CA LYS A 7 2.96 4.25 -6.04
C LYS A 7 1.78 3.72 -6.85
N VAL A 8 2.04 2.87 -7.85
CA VAL A 8 0.99 2.21 -8.63
C VAL A 8 0.25 1.21 -7.75
N ASP A 9 0.97 0.39 -6.98
CA ASP A 9 0.38 -0.54 -6.02
C ASP A 9 -0.47 0.17 -4.96
N ALA A 10 -0.01 1.32 -4.45
CA ALA A 10 -0.76 2.12 -3.47
C ALA A 10 -2.12 2.59 -4.03
N ILE A 11 -2.13 3.08 -5.27
CA ILE A 11 -3.35 3.52 -5.94
C ILE A 11 -4.25 2.32 -6.24
N ALA A 12 -3.70 1.19 -6.69
CA ALA A 12 -4.47 -0.03 -6.94
C ALA A 12 -5.07 -0.62 -5.64
N TRP A 13 -4.34 -0.55 -4.53
CA TRP A 13 -4.80 -0.99 -3.21
C TRP A 13 -6.00 -0.18 -2.73
N GLU A 14 -5.94 1.15 -2.86
CA GLU A 14 -7.05 2.02 -2.47
C GLU A 14 -8.25 1.89 -3.43
N ALA A 15 -7.98 1.77 -4.75
CA ALA A 15 -9.02 1.51 -5.74
C ALA A 15 -9.78 0.21 -5.41
N LYS A 16 -9.05 -0.86 -5.06
CA LYS A 16 -9.63 -2.13 -4.65
C LYS A 16 -10.46 -2.01 -3.37
N LYS A 17 -10.02 -1.22 -2.38
CA LYS A 17 -10.80 -0.94 -1.16
C LYS A 17 -12.11 -0.25 -1.44
N GLN A 18 -12.12 0.68 -2.40
CA GLN A 18 -13.31 1.41 -2.81
C GLN A 18 -14.18 0.64 -3.83
N GLY A 19 -13.73 -0.53 -4.29
CA GLY A 19 -14.45 -1.33 -5.28
C GLY A 19 -14.44 -0.71 -6.68
N VAL A 20 -13.50 0.19 -6.97
CA VAL A 20 -13.39 0.91 -8.25
C VAL A 20 -12.19 0.42 -9.05
N SER A 21 -12.27 0.56 -10.38
CA SER A 21 -11.15 0.21 -11.27
C SER A 21 -10.02 1.22 -11.18
N TYR A 22 -8.77 0.75 -11.29
CA TYR A 22 -7.57 1.58 -11.24
C TYR A 22 -7.61 2.75 -12.24
N GLY A 23 -8.08 2.52 -13.47
CA GLY A 23 -8.15 3.58 -14.49
C GLY A 23 -9.08 4.72 -14.08
N MET A 24 -10.26 4.38 -13.55
CA MET A 24 -11.25 5.36 -13.10
C MET A 24 -10.76 6.09 -11.85
N PHE A 25 -10.14 5.36 -10.93
CA PHE A 25 -9.60 5.92 -9.70
C PHE A 25 -8.40 6.83 -9.94
N SER A 26 -7.45 6.42 -10.80
CA SER A 26 -6.28 7.20 -11.19
C SER A 26 -6.67 8.51 -11.89
N ALA A 27 -7.71 8.47 -12.74
CA ALA A 27 -8.25 9.66 -13.39
C ALA A 27 -8.95 10.62 -12.41
N MET A 28 -9.59 10.09 -11.36
CA MET A 28 -10.29 10.88 -10.33
C MET A 28 -9.35 11.41 -9.22
N LEU A 29 -8.14 10.87 -9.14
CA LEU A 29 -7.18 11.19 -8.08
C LEU A 29 -6.48 12.54 -8.33
N LYS A 30 -6.85 13.52 -7.51
CA LYS A 30 -6.09 14.77 -7.34
C LYS A 30 -4.78 14.52 -6.58
N GLU A 31 -3.79 15.39 -6.78
CA GLU A 31 -2.46 15.27 -6.17
C GLU A 31 -2.49 15.15 -4.64
N ASP A 32 -3.35 15.91 -3.97
CA ASP A 32 -3.51 15.84 -2.51
C ASP A 32 -3.93 14.43 -2.04
N ARG A 33 -4.90 13.85 -2.75
CA ARG A 33 -5.45 12.53 -2.42
C ARG A 33 -4.44 11.41 -2.73
N LYS A 34 -3.60 11.58 -3.76
CA LYS A 34 -2.46 10.68 -4.03
C LYS A 34 -1.49 10.68 -2.85
N GLN A 35 -1.15 11.84 -2.29
CA GLN A 35 -0.26 11.90 -1.14
C GLN A 35 -0.83 11.20 0.10
N GLN A 36 -2.14 11.36 0.36
CA GLN A 36 -2.80 10.66 1.46
C GLN A 36 -2.73 9.13 1.29
N ILE A 37 -2.99 8.65 0.07
CA ILE A 37 -2.92 7.22 -0.24
C ILE A 37 -1.50 6.69 -0.09
N TYR A 38 -0.49 7.44 -0.55
CA TYR A 38 0.91 7.05 -0.37
C TYR A 38 1.27 6.93 1.10
N LYS A 39 0.87 7.88 1.95
CA LYS A 39 1.11 7.79 3.40
C LYS A 39 0.42 6.58 4.02
N ALA A 40 -0.86 6.35 3.70
CA ALA A 40 -1.62 5.22 4.20
C ALA A 40 -1.01 3.87 3.76
N TYR A 41 -0.55 3.79 2.51
CA TYR A 41 0.10 2.61 1.98
C TYR A 41 1.48 2.36 2.59
N GLU A 42 2.24 3.43 2.90
CA GLU A 42 3.53 3.32 3.60
C GLU A 42 3.32 2.68 4.99
N SER A 43 2.34 3.17 5.77
CA SER A 43 1.99 2.56 7.07
C SER A 43 1.53 1.10 6.94
N TYR A 44 0.72 0.78 5.92
CA TYR A 44 0.29 -0.60 5.67
C TYR A 44 1.47 -1.54 5.37
N LEU A 45 2.46 -1.07 4.61
CA LEU A 45 3.67 -1.86 4.33
C LEU A 45 4.52 -2.07 5.59
N GLU A 46 4.65 -1.05 6.43
CA GLU A 46 5.36 -1.18 7.72
C GLU A 46 4.69 -2.21 8.64
N GLU A 47 3.36 -2.17 8.76
CA GLU A 47 2.61 -3.17 9.53
C GLU A 47 2.76 -4.58 8.94
N LYS A 48 2.67 -4.72 7.62
CA LYS A 48 2.86 -6.00 6.93
C LYS A 48 4.27 -6.54 7.15
N GLN A 49 5.29 -5.69 7.06
CA GLN A 49 6.69 -6.09 7.28
C GLN A 49 6.94 -6.44 8.75
N ALA A 50 6.33 -5.72 9.70
CA ALA A 50 6.39 -6.04 11.12
C ALA A 50 5.71 -7.39 11.42
N ALA A 51 4.57 -7.68 10.80
CA ALA A 51 3.88 -8.97 10.91
C ALA A 51 4.73 -10.10 10.31
N GLU A 52 5.39 -9.87 9.17
CA GLU A 52 6.27 -10.83 8.52
C GLU A 52 7.52 -11.12 9.37
N LYS A 53 8.16 -10.09 9.94
CA LYS A 53 9.27 -10.24 10.91
C LYS A 53 8.85 -11.06 12.13
N ARG A 54 7.63 -10.88 12.64
CA ARG A 54 7.09 -11.68 13.76
C ARG A 54 6.90 -13.15 13.36
N ARG A 55 6.46 -13.43 12.13
CA ARG A 55 6.34 -14.81 11.61
C ARG A 55 7.72 -15.47 11.41
N LEU A 56 8.69 -14.75 10.85
CA LEU A 56 10.05 -15.25 10.67
C LEU A 56 10.76 -15.55 12.00
N LYS A 57 10.54 -14.76 13.06
CA LYS A 57 11.07 -15.06 14.39
C LYS A 57 10.53 -16.36 14.97
N LYS A 58 9.28 -16.75 14.67
CA LYS A 58 8.73 -18.05 15.08
C LYS A 58 9.38 -19.23 14.37
N HIS A 59 9.85 -19.06 13.14
CA HIS A 59 10.43 -20.15 12.34
C HIS A 59 11.94 -20.35 12.50
N LYS A 60 12.65 -19.48 13.23
CA LYS A 60 14.09 -19.62 13.51
C LYS A 60 14.41 -20.38 14.81
N THR A 61 13.39 -20.95 15.47
CA THR A 61 13.53 -21.71 16.72
C THR A 61 12.97 -23.13 16.53
N SER A 62 13.48 -23.87 15.55
CA SER A 62 13.40 -25.32 15.48
C SER A 62 14.72 -25.87 14.98
#